data_AF-W2EJX6-F1
#
_entry.id   AF-W2EJX6-F1
#
_cell.length_a   1.000
_cell.length_b   1.000
_cell.length_c   1.000
_cell.angle_alpha   90.00
_cell.angle_beta   90.00
_cell.angle_gamma   90.00
#
_symmetry.space_group_name_H-M   'P 1'
#
loop_
_entity.id
_entity.type
_entity.pdbx_description
1 polymer ?
#
loop_
_entity_poly.entity_id
_entity_poly.type
_entity_poly.pdbx_seq_one_letter_code
_entity_poly.pdbx_strand_id
1 'polypeptide(L)'
;MSLTRRCFRQPDGRWWLRVDVTAGHLDGGEVPLPTGFAAYVGLHPGDSRTVRSAAGEVSVAWHARPALGSLQRILGEVAAEEGGHIFLTLSEEGMLRVRHLPAAAGGDDTSRALRLVGYTAPGGTQDQAVRVIATRIGLSGPVGRAELLTRLRERGDRDLLSLMG
;
A
#
# COMPACT_ATOMS: atom_id res chain seq x y z
N MET A 1 -2.08 -13.02 3.21
CA MET A 1 -1.80 -11.64 2.77
C MET A 1 -0.80 -11.53 1.63
N SER A 2 0.11 -12.47 1.49
CA SER A 2 1.16 -12.41 0.47
C SER A 2 0.66 -12.42 -0.98
N LEU A 3 -0.59 -12.78 -1.26
CA LEU A 3 -1.19 -12.68 -2.61
C LEU A 3 -2.02 -11.40 -2.83
N THR A 4 -2.23 -10.58 -1.81
CA THR A 4 -3.03 -9.35 -1.93
C THR A 4 -2.23 -8.28 -2.66
N ARG A 5 -2.73 -7.84 -3.82
CA ARG A 5 -2.14 -6.73 -4.59
C ARG A 5 -1.91 -5.50 -3.73
N ARG A 6 -0.83 -4.76 -3.99
CA ARG A 6 -0.47 -3.50 -3.34
C ARG A 6 -0.31 -3.56 -1.81
N CYS A 7 -0.37 -4.76 -1.21
CA CYS A 7 -0.04 -4.96 0.19
C CYS A 7 1.43 -5.35 0.31
N PHE A 8 2.16 -4.63 1.15
CA PHE A 8 3.59 -4.79 1.36
C PHE A 8 3.90 -4.90 2.85
N ARG A 9 4.65 -5.93 3.21
CA ARG A 9 5.10 -6.18 4.57
C ARG A 9 6.21 -5.18 4.94
N GLN A 10 6.11 -4.54 6.10
CA GLN A 10 7.19 -3.71 6.64
C GLN A 10 8.15 -4.53 7.52
N PRO A 11 9.35 -4.02 7.87
CA PRO A 11 10.30 -4.77 8.69
C PRO A 11 9.76 -5.11 10.09
N ASP A 12 8.78 -4.33 10.56
CA ASP A 12 8.00 -4.60 11.77
C ASP A 12 7.02 -5.78 11.62
N GLY A 13 6.97 -6.43 10.46
CA GLY A 13 6.14 -7.57 10.16
C GLY A 13 4.71 -7.24 9.72
N ARG A 14 4.26 -5.98 9.83
CA ARG A 14 2.88 -5.56 9.49
C ARG A 14 2.69 -5.39 7.99
N TRP A 15 1.47 -5.66 7.52
CA TRP A 15 1.11 -5.42 6.13
C TRP A 15 0.55 -4.01 5.97
N TRP A 16 1.08 -3.29 4.99
CA TRP A 16 0.62 -1.97 4.63
C TRP A 16 0.02 -1.99 3.23
N LEU A 17 -1.17 -1.41 3.07
CA LEU A 17 -1.80 -1.23 1.77
C LEU A 17 -1.32 0.08 1.13
N ARG A 18 -0.71 0.00 -0.05
CA ARG A 18 -0.47 1.18 -0.87
C ARG A 18 -1.74 1.60 -1.58
N VAL A 19 -2.05 2.89 -1.47
CA VAL A 19 -3.09 3.57 -2.23
C VAL A 19 -2.44 4.68 -3.03
N ASP A 20 -2.72 4.71 -4.33
CA ASP A 20 -2.28 5.80 -5.20
C ASP A 20 -3.25 6.97 -4.99
N VAL A 21 -2.72 8.16 -4.70
CA VAL A 21 -3.55 9.34 -4.46
C VAL A 21 -4.12 9.81 -5.80
N THR A 22 -5.41 10.11 -5.83
CA THR A 22 -6.17 10.54 -7.01
C THR A 22 -7.01 11.76 -6.64
N ALA A 23 -7.44 12.54 -7.63
CA ALA A 23 -8.38 13.65 -7.42
C ALA A 23 -9.61 13.24 -6.58
N GLY A 24 -10.20 12.08 -6.87
CA GLY A 24 -11.35 11.57 -6.12
C GLY A 24 -11.06 11.36 -4.62
N HIS A 25 -9.86 10.94 -4.24
CA HIS A 25 -9.48 10.86 -2.82
C HIS A 25 -9.32 12.25 -2.19
N LEU A 26 -8.74 13.20 -2.93
CA LEU A 26 -8.54 14.59 -2.49
C LEU A 26 -9.88 15.34 -2.34
N ASP A 27 -10.89 14.98 -3.13
CA ASP A 27 -12.26 15.50 -3.06
C ASP A 27 -13.13 14.78 -2.00
N GLY A 28 -12.55 13.85 -1.23
CA GLY A 28 -13.23 13.17 -0.13
C GLY A 28 -13.96 11.89 -0.49
N GLY A 29 -13.64 11.30 -1.64
CA GLY A 29 -14.08 9.95 -1.99
C GLY A 29 -13.57 8.88 -1.02
N GLU A 30 -14.30 7.77 -0.97
CA GLU A 30 -13.92 6.59 -0.21
C GLU A 30 -12.67 5.90 -0.80
N VAL A 31 -11.95 5.19 0.05
CA VAL A 31 -10.78 4.39 -0.33
C VAL A 31 -11.18 2.91 -0.35
N PRO A 32 -11.26 2.27 -1.54
CA PRO A 32 -11.59 0.86 -1.62
C PRO A 32 -10.47 0.00 -1.05
N LEU A 33 -10.83 -0.99 -0.23
CA LEU A 33 -9.89 -1.94 0.36
C LEU A 33 -9.91 -3.26 -0.43
N PRO A 34 -8.76 -3.88 -0.72
CA PRO A 34 -8.75 -5.27 -1.16
C PRO A 34 -9.33 -6.18 -0.06
N THR A 35 -10.17 -7.15 -0.44
CA THR A 35 -10.78 -8.16 0.46
C THR A 35 -9.74 -8.80 1.39
N GLY A 36 -8.57 -9.14 0.86
CA GLY A 36 -7.49 -9.68 1.68
C GLY A 36 -7.05 -8.72 2.78
N PHE A 37 -6.80 -7.46 2.44
CA PHE A 37 -6.38 -6.47 3.43
C PHE A 37 -7.48 -6.19 4.46
N ALA A 38 -8.75 -6.12 4.02
CA ALA A 38 -9.89 -5.99 4.92
C ALA A 38 -9.95 -7.13 5.94
N ALA A 39 -9.79 -8.38 5.50
CA ALA A 39 -9.73 -9.53 6.40
C ALA A 39 -8.51 -9.48 7.35
N TYR A 40 -7.35 -9.01 6.87
CA TYR A 40 -6.16 -8.83 7.71
C TYR A 40 -6.37 -7.84 8.85
N VAL A 41 -7.17 -6.80 8.63
CA VAL A 41 -7.51 -5.80 9.67
C VAL A 41 -8.77 -6.17 10.46
N GLY A 42 -9.29 -7.40 10.29
CA GLY A 42 -10.45 -7.91 11.02
C GLY A 42 -11.77 -7.26 10.61
N LEU A 43 -11.91 -6.87 9.35
CA LEU A 43 -13.17 -6.41 8.76
C LEU A 43 -13.81 -7.57 7.98
N HIS A 44 -15.09 -7.80 8.21
CA HIS A 44 -15.89 -8.85 7.59
C HIS A 44 -17.11 -8.27 6.85
N PRO A 45 -17.74 -9.00 5.91
CA PRO A 45 -18.96 -8.57 5.26
C PRO A 45 -20.08 -8.24 6.25
N GLY A 46 -20.71 -7.07 6.09
CA GLY A 46 -21.73 -6.56 7.00
C GLY A 46 -21.20 -5.68 8.13
N ASP A 47 -19.89 -5.71 8.39
CA ASP A 47 -19.29 -4.86 9.42
C ASP A 47 -19.33 -3.39 9.04
N SER A 48 -19.57 -2.55 10.04
CA SER A 48 -19.38 -1.11 9.97
C SER A 48 -18.88 -0.62 11.32
N ARG A 49 -17.74 0.08 11.32
CA ARG A 49 -17.15 0.65 12.54
C ARG A 49 -16.38 1.91 12.23
N THR A 50 -16.05 2.64 13.29
CA THR A 50 -15.18 3.81 13.22
C THR A 50 -13.81 3.46 13.78
N VAL A 51 -12.74 3.87 13.09
CA VAL A 51 -11.36 3.75 13.55
C VAL A 51 -10.78 5.14 13.81
N ARG A 52 -9.92 5.26 14.82
CA ARG A 52 -9.22 6.52 15.11
C ARG A 52 -8.00 6.67 14.20
N SER A 53 -7.71 7.90 13.77
CA SER A 53 -6.50 8.27 13.06
C SER A 53 -5.85 9.51 13.69
N ALA A 54 -4.70 9.94 13.18
CA ALA A 54 -4.05 11.16 13.65
C ALA A 54 -4.91 12.43 13.42
N ALA A 55 -5.75 12.44 12.38
CA ALA A 55 -6.59 13.58 12.00
C ALA A 55 -8.03 13.46 12.50
N GLY A 56 -8.36 12.45 13.30
CA GLY A 56 -9.71 12.18 13.78
C GLY A 56 -10.25 10.82 13.35
N GLU A 57 -11.55 10.66 13.46
CA GLU A 57 -12.24 9.39 13.22
C GLU A 57 -12.54 9.17 11.73
N VAL A 58 -12.44 7.90 11.32
CA VAL A 58 -12.65 7.47 9.93
C VAL A 58 -13.53 6.23 9.94
N SER A 59 -14.57 6.21 9.11
CA SER A 59 -15.43 5.03 8.96
C SER A 59 -14.73 3.92 8.17
N VAL A 60 -14.98 2.68 8.54
CA VAL A 60 -14.57 1.49 7.79
C VAL A 60 -15.77 0.56 7.74
N ALA A 61 -16.21 0.21 6.53
CA ALA A 61 -17.42 -0.57 6.33
C ALA A 61 -17.26 -1.57 5.20
N TRP A 62 -18.02 -2.66 5.28
CA TRP A 62 -18.13 -3.66 4.23
C TRP A 62 -19.59 -3.88 3.88
N HIS A 63 -20.07 -3.08 2.92
CA HIS A 63 -21.38 -3.29 2.30
C HIS A 63 -21.24 -4.29 1.14
N ALA A 64 -21.29 -3.83 -0.11
CA ALA A 64 -20.98 -4.68 -1.27
C ALA A 64 -19.48 -4.99 -1.38
N ARG A 65 -18.62 -4.05 -0.96
CA ARG A 65 -17.16 -4.17 -0.95
C ARG A 65 -16.59 -3.46 0.29
N PRO A 66 -15.43 -3.87 0.80
CA PRO A 66 -14.82 -3.18 1.93
C PRO A 66 -14.24 -1.85 1.47
N ALA A 67 -14.53 -0.81 2.23
CA ALA A 67 -14.05 0.54 1.98
C ALA A 67 -13.75 1.24 3.29
N LEU A 68 -12.83 2.18 3.21
CA LEU A 68 -12.56 3.15 4.24
C LEU A 68 -13.12 4.49 3.77
N GLY A 69 -13.71 5.26 4.69
CA GLY A 69 -14.33 6.55 4.41
C GLY A 69 -13.33 7.59 3.91
N SER A 70 -13.78 8.84 3.81
CA SER A 70 -12.93 9.93 3.32
C SER A 70 -11.64 10.06 4.13
N LEU A 71 -10.51 10.10 3.42
CA LEU A 71 -9.20 10.45 3.97
C LEU A 71 -8.82 11.90 3.70
N GLN A 72 -9.70 12.72 3.12
CA GLN A 72 -9.40 14.09 2.68
C GLN A 72 -8.71 14.93 3.76
N ARG A 73 -9.17 14.83 5.01
CA ARG A 73 -8.55 15.55 6.13
C ARG A 73 -7.10 15.13 6.37
N ILE A 74 -6.83 13.82 6.41
CA ILE A 74 -5.47 13.28 6.58
C ILE A 74 -4.59 13.68 5.38
N LEU A 75 -5.13 13.58 4.17
CA LEU A 75 -4.43 13.94 2.94
C LEU A 75 -4.08 15.43 2.90
N GLY A 76 -4.99 16.31 3.35
CA GLY A 76 -4.74 17.74 3.48
C GLY A 76 -3.65 18.06 4.51
N GLU A 77 -3.67 17.42 5.67
CA GLU A 77 -2.64 17.63 6.72
C GLU A 77 -1.23 17.26 6.26
N VAL A 78 -1.09 16.27 5.37
CA VAL A 78 0.22 15.85 4.83
C VAL A 78 0.54 16.45 3.46
N ALA A 79 -0.27 17.41 2.99
CA ALA A 79 -0.17 18.03 1.66
C ALA A 79 -0.01 16.99 0.54
N ALA A 80 -0.83 15.95 0.57
CA ALA A 80 -0.81 14.92 -0.48
C ALA A 80 -1.31 15.47 -1.81
N GLU A 81 -0.72 14.97 -2.89
CA GLU A 81 -1.03 15.36 -4.26
C GLU A 81 -1.18 14.12 -5.16
N GLU A 82 -1.79 14.30 -6.32
CA GLU A 82 -1.90 13.24 -7.32
C GLU A 82 -0.52 12.72 -7.75
N GLY A 83 -0.44 11.40 -7.96
CA GLY A 83 0.84 10.73 -8.25
C GLY A 83 1.68 10.45 -7.00
N GLY A 84 1.31 10.98 -5.84
CA GLY A 84 1.79 10.52 -4.54
C GLY A 84 1.17 9.17 -4.14
N HIS A 85 1.70 8.61 -3.06
CA HIS A 85 1.16 7.39 -2.46
C HIS A 85 0.92 7.58 -0.97
N ILE A 86 -0.11 6.91 -0.46
CA ILE A 86 -0.24 6.67 0.97
C ILE A 86 -0.12 5.17 1.25
N PHE A 87 0.42 4.85 2.40
CA PHE A 87 0.45 3.50 2.93
C PHE A 87 -0.43 3.44 4.18
N LEU A 88 -1.37 2.49 4.21
CA LEU A 88 -2.35 2.32 5.26
C LEU A 88 -2.11 1.04 6.06
N THR A 89 -2.22 1.10 7.37
CA THR A 89 -2.36 -0.07 8.26
C THR A 89 -3.25 0.27 9.46
N LEU A 90 -3.80 -0.74 10.13
CA LEU A 90 -4.27 -0.60 11.51
C LEU A 90 -3.16 -1.02 12.47
N SER A 91 -3.02 -0.31 13.60
CA SER A 91 -2.21 -0.76 14.73
C SER A 91 -2.94 -1.84 15.54
N GLU A 92 -2.24 -2.45 16.49
CA GLU A 92 -2.84 -3.47 17.38
C GLU A 92 -3.96 -2.88 18.23
N GLU A 93 -3.87 -1.59 18.55
CA GLU A 93 -4.89 -0.83 19.28
C GLU A 93 -6.03 -0.33 18.37
N GLY A 94 -6.07 -0.76 17.10
CA GLY A 94 -7.10 -0.40 16.14
C GLY A 94 -6.98 1.01 15.55
N MET A 95 -5.83 1.69 15.71
CA MET A 95 -5.61 3.02 15.16
C MET A 95 -5.17 2.93 13.70
N LEU A 96 -5.83 3.69 12.82
CA LEU A 96 -5.42 3.90 11.45
C LEU A 96 -4.11 4.69 11.40
N ARG A 97 -3.10 4.06 10.83
CA ARG A 97 -1.81 4.68 10.54
C ARG A 97 -1.71 4.93 9.04
N VAL A 98 -1.35 6.15 8.71
CA VAL A 98 -1.15 6.61 7.33
C VAL A 98 0.28 7.12 7.21
N ARG A 99 1.00 6.63 6.20
CA ARG A 99 2.31 7.15 5.81
C ARG A 99 2.21 7.74 4.42
N HIS A 100 2.48 9.03 4.30
CA HIS A 100 2.54 9.71 3.01
C HIS A 100 3.93 9.52 2.37
N LEU A 101 3.93 9.22 1.09
CA LEU A 101 5.07 9.26 0.20
C LEU A 101 4.74 10.26 -0.92
N PRO A 102 5.37 11.46 -0.93
CA PRO A 102 5.09 12.50 -1.93
C PRO A 102 5.27 12.02 -3.36
N ALA A 103 4.65 12.71 -4.33
CA ALA A 103 4.96 12.45 -5.73
C ALA A 103 6.47 12.66 -5.97
N ALA A 104 7.03 11.90 -6.92
CA ALA A 104 8.40 12.11 -7.35
C ALA A 104 8.42 12.29 -8.87
N ALA A 105 9.16 13.31 -9.30
CA ALA A 105 9.47 13.51 -10.70
C ALA A 105 10.71 12.67 -11.08
N GLY A 106 10.59 11.87 -12.14
CA GLY A 106 11.71 11.10 -12.70
C GLY A 106 12.14 9.89 -11.86
N GLY A 107 13.40 9.49 -12.04
CA GLY A 107 13.96 8.24 -11.51
C GLY A 107 13.89 7.11 -12.53
N ASP A 108 14.88 6.21 -12.46
CA ASP A 108 14.88 4.98 -13.25
C ASP A 108 13.81 4.01 -12.75
N ASP A 109 13.53 2.97 -13.53
CA ASP A 109 12.46 2.02 -13.21
C ASP A 109 12.72 1.28 -11.90
N THR A 110 13.99 1.04 -11.55
CA THR A 110 14.40 0.48 -10.26
C THR A 110 13.95 1.35 -9.09
N SER A 111 14.27 2.65 -9.14
CA SER A 111 13.90 3.61 -8.10
C SER A 111 12.38 3.75 -8.00
N ARG A 112 11.69 3.76 -9.14
CA ARG A 112 10.22 3.81 -9.20
C ARG A 112 9.60 2.56 -8.55
N ALA A 113 10.11 1.37 -8.86
CA ALA A 113 9.61 0.11 -8.29
C ALA A 113 9.82 0.03 -6.76
N LEU A 114 10.98 0.48 -6.28
CA LEU A 114 11.26 0.56 -4.84
C LEU A 114 10.30 1.51 -4.11
N ARG A 115 10.01 2.67 -4.70
CA ARG A 115 9.03 3.62 -4.15
C ARG A 115 7.63 3.03 -4.06
N LEU A 116 7.22 2.25 -5.05
CA LEU A 116 5.93 1.54 -5.06
C LEU A 116 5.77 0.51 -3.94
N VAL A 117 6.84 0.12 -3.24
CA VAL A 117 6.79 -0.73 -2.04
C VAL A 117 7.12 0.03 -0.75
N GLY A 118 7.22 1.37 -0.83
CA GLY A 118 7.49 2.27 0.29
C GLY A 118 8.97 2.32 0.70
N TYR A 119 9.88 1.95 -0.20
CA TYR A 119 11.32 2.03 0.00
C TYR A 119 11.90 3.23 -0.76
N THR A 120 12.54 4.16 -0.04
CA THR A 120 12.98 5.45 -0.59
C THR A 120 14.48 5.71 -0.42
N ALA A 121 15.26 4.69 -0.04
CA ALA A 121 16.70 4.88 0.08
C ALA A 121 17.31 5.17 -1.31
N PRO A 122 18.25 6.13 -1.41
CA PRO A 122 18.88 6.49 -2.68
C PRO A 122 19.80 5.36 -3.20
N GLY A 123 20.05 5.36 -4.52
CA GLY A 123 21.09 4.52 -5.14
C GLY A 123 20.78 3.02 -5.20
N GLY A 124 19.51 2.64 -5.32
CA GLY A 124 19.10 1.24 -5.37
C GLY A 124 19.55 0.54 -6.66
N THR A 125 20.21 -0.61 -6.54
CA THR A 125 20.51 -1.48 -7.70
C THR A 125 19.33 -2.37 -8.04
N GLN A 126 19.31 -2.95 -9.25
CA GLN A 126 18.27 -3.90 -9.64
C GLN A 126 18.22 -5.12 -8.71
N ASP A 127 19.37 -5.66 -8.32
CA ASP A 127 19.43 -6.78 -7.37
C ASP A 127 18.90 -6.41 -5.99
N GLN A 128 19.15 -5.18 -5.54
CA GLN A 128 18.57 -4.66 -4.30
C GLN A 128 17.05 -4.54 -4.43
N ALA A 129 16.54 -4.03 -5.54
CA ALA A 129 15.11 -3.94 -5.79
C ALA A 129 14.45 -5.32 -5.77
N VAL A 130 15.05 -6.33 -6.41
CA VAL A 130 14.56 -7.71 -6.37
C VAL A 130 14.46 -8.22 -4.93
N ARG A 131 15.55 -8.11 -4.15
CA ARG A 131 15.56 -8.58 -2.75
C ARG A 131 14.55 -7.84 -1.88
N VAL A 132 14.49 -6.52 -1.99
CA VAL A 132 13.58 -5.69 -1.20
C VAL A 132 12.15 -6.04 -1.55
N ILE A 133 11.76 -5.99 -2.82
CA ILE A 133 10.38 -6.25 -3.25
C ILE A 133 9.96 -7.67 -2.88
N ALA A 134 10.81 -8.69 -3.11
CA ALA A 134 10.55 -10.07 -2.71
C ALA A 134 10.23 -10.19 -1.21
N THR A 135 11.06 -9.57 -0.35
CA THR A 135 10.83 -9.51 1.10
C THR A 135 9.49 -8.82 1.42
N ARG A 136 9.20 -7.69 0.76
CA ARG A 136 7.97 -6.90 0.96
C ARG A 136 6.71 -7.65 0.54
N ILE A 137 6.77 -8.55 -0.44
CA ILE A 137 5.62 -9.37 -0.84
C ILE A 137 5.53 -10.71 -0.09
N GLY A 138 6.43 -10.91 0.89
CA GLY A 138 6.42 -12.07 1.79
C GLY A 138 7.04 -13.33 1.19
N LEU A 139 7.96 -13.19 0.24
CA LEU A 139 8.86 -14.28 -0.14
C LEU A 139 10.02 -14.37 0.87
N SER A 140 10.50 -15.59 1.09
CA SER A 140 11.55 -15.91 2.07
C SER A 140 12.73 -16.57 1.37
N GLY A 141 13.94 -16.30 1.85
CA GLY A 141 15.17 -16.85 1.28
C GLY A 141 15.67 -16.08 0.04
N PRO A 142 16.73 -16.58 -0.63
CA PRO A 142 17.25 -15.99 -1.85
C PRO A 142 16.23 -16.14 -2.99
N VAL A 143 15.67 -15.01 -3.44
CA VAL A 143 14.69 -14.96 -4.54
C VAL A 143 15.33 -14.36 -5.78
N GLY A 144 15.22 -15.07 -6.90
CA GLY A 144 15.68 -14.58 -8.20
C GLY A 144 14.65 -13.68 -8.88
N ARG A 145 15.09 -12.89 -9.88
CA ARG A 145 14.22 -11.99 -10.64
C ARG A 145 13.03 -12.73 -11.30
N ALA A 146 13.27 -13.88 -11.92
CA ALA A 146 12.22 -14.65 -12.60
C ALA A 146 11.10 -15.10 -11.65
N GLU A 147 11.48 -15.56 -10.45
CA GLU A 147 10.54 -15.96 -9.40
C GLU A 147 9.74 -14.74 -8.89
N LEU A 148 10.41 -13.62 -8.65
CA LEU A 148 9.75 -12.37 -8.28
C LEU A 148 8.70 -11.96 -9.33
N LEU A 149 9.06 -11.97 -10.62
CA LEU A 149 8.14 -11.60 -11.70
C LEU A 149 6.94 -12.55 -11.76
N THR A 150 7.14 -13.85 -11.59
CA THR A 150 6.03 -14.82 -11.51
C THR A 150 5.11 -14.49 -10.34
N ARG A 151 5.67 -14.20 -9.17
CA ARG A 151 4.88 -13.87 -7.99
C ARG A 151 4.11 -12.56 -8.10
N LEU A 152 4.69 -11.55 -8.75
CA LEU A 152 4.02 -10.27 -9.02
C LEU A 152 2.84 -10.46 -10.02
N ARG A 153 2.96 -11.37 -11.00
CA ARG A 153 1.85 -11.75 -11.90
C ARG A 153 0.70 -12.38 -11.15
N GLU A 154 0.98 -13.34 -10.29
CA GLU A 154 -0.03 -14.01 -9.45
C GLU A 154 -0.75 -13.03 -8.53
N ARG A 155 -0.02 -12.05 -7.97
CA ARG A 155 -0.57 -10.97 -7.13
C ARG A 155 -1.37 -9.95 -7.93
N GLY A 156 -1.16 -9.84 -9.23
CA GLY A 156 -1.74 -8.79 -10.07
C GLY A 156 -1.11 -7.40 -9.90
N ASP A 157 0.13 -7.32 -9.36
CA ASP A 157 0.89 -6.08 -9.21
C ASP A 157 1.51 -5.65 -10.55
N ARG A 158 0.66 -5.23 -11.49
CA ARG A 158 1.03 -4.90 -12.88
C ARG A 158 1.98 -3.71 -13.01
N ASP A 159 1.85 -2.74 -12.10
CA ASP A 159 2.73 -1.57 -12.04
C ASP A 159 4.17 -1.98 -11.69
N LEU A 160 4.36 -2.79 -10.65
CA LEU A 160 5.66 -3.37 -10.32
C LEU A 160 6.20 -4.27 -11.43
N LEU A 161 5.34 -5.07 -12.08
CA LEU A 161 5.75 -5.88 -13.22
C LEU A 161 6.29 -5.06 -14.39
N SER A 162 5.65 -3.92 -14.71
CA SER A 162 6.10 -3.07 -15.81
C SER A 162 7.47 -2.44 -15.56
N LEU A 163 7.83 -2.20 -14.29
CA LEU A 163 9.10 -1.58 -13.91
C LEU A 163 10.23 -2.60 -13.69
N MET A 164 9.88 -3.84 -13.35
CA MET A 164 10.84 -4.91 -13.05
C MET A 164 11.03 -5.90 -14.20
N GLY A 165 10.15 -5.85 -15.20
CA GLY A 165 10.04 -6.76 -16.35
C GLY A 165 11.15 -6.62 -17.38
#